data_AF-A0A498LUU9-F1
#
_entry.id   AF-A0A498LUU9-F1
#
_cell.length_a   1.000
_cell.length_b   1.000
_cell.length_c   1.000
_cell.angle_alpha   90.00
_cell.angle_beta   90.00
_cell.angle_gamma   90.00
#
_symmetry.space_group_name_H-M   'P 1'
#
loop_
_entity.id
_entity.type
_entity.pdbx_description
1 polymer ?
#
loop_
_entity_poly.entity_id
_entity_poly.type
_entity_poly.pdbx_seq_one_letter_code
_entity_poly.pdbx_strand_id
1 'polypeptide(L)'
;MALVSDSGHLIAFALHIQPQMRIQMTCVPLALEVGPQPHGVVRADIYMIMKEAVDLTIDWIHKFNSGTVFEGGDVEAFKFIKSVDYPRDPETRTLTAAIHPQLQDRDFCLLKRGDPLFFKFSGETVKYEEDETLHPFFINEAAYYEKGIAFHLAKKLMLTIPTVQMALVFLPALARMAVTGGTHGNEMSGVYVVQEMERQRKEKGEGAWPIPVTTVLSNPRAVKECRRYVETDMNRCFNTDTLSSPITDSSPYEVRRAQELNKLMGPKGSKDAIDLICDLHNTTSNMGLTLIHYTSSDWTKITKVPVRVLVLDIPISDAYSLESVSKHGFSIEVGPQPQGVVRADIYMIMKEAVDLTIDWIHKFNSGTVFEGGDVEAFEFIKSVDYPRDPETRTLTAAIHPQLQDRDFCLLKQGDPLFLSFSGETVKYKEKEPLHPFFINEAAYYEKGIAFHLGKKMMLTVPKVQVQKD
;
A
#
# COMPACT_ATOMS: atom_id res chain seq x y z
N MET A 1 18.92 -16.83 -8.86
CA MET A 1 18.28 -18.13 -8.57
C MET A 1 17.78 -18.70 -9.89
N ALA A 2 17.70 -19.99 -10.10
CA ALA A 2 16.93 -20.52 -11.22
C ALA A 2 16.00 -21.59 -10.63
N LEU A 3 14.69 -21.46 -10.80
CA LEU A 3 13.76 -22.52 -10.41
C LEU A 3 13.43 -23.31 -11.69
N VAL A 4 13.77 -24.59 -11.68
CA VAL A 4 13.34 -25.53 -12.72
C VAL A 4 11.96 -26.02 -12.31
N SER A 5 10.94 -25.81 -13.14
CA SER A 5 9.63 -26.43 -12.90
C SER A 5 9.71 -27.94 -13.16
N ASP A 6 8.85 -28.72 -12.50
CA ASP A 6 8.72 -30.18 -12.72
C ASP A 6 8.38 -30.56 -14.18
N SER A 7 8.07 -29.57 -15.03
CA SER A 7 7.83 -29.71 -16.47
C SER A 7 9.10 -29.64 -17.34
N GLY A 8 10.29 -29.45 -16.76
CA GLY A 8 11.55 -29.34 -17.49
C GLY A 8 11.82 -27.97 -18.14
N HIS A 9 10.98 -26.97 -17.88
CA HIS A 9 11.19 -25.59 -18.31
C HIS A 9 11.89 -24.78 -17.20
N LEU A 10 12.89 -23.99 -17.60
CA LEU A 10 13.84 -23.34 -16.72
C LEU A 10 13.49 -21.85 -16.56
N ILE A 11 13.23 -21.42 -15.32
CA ILE A 11 12.98 -20.02 -14.98
C ILE A 11 14.25 -19.47 -14.32
N ALA A 12 14.95 -18.53 -14.97
CA ALA A 12 16.12 -17.88 -14.42
C ALA A 12 15.77 -16.55 -13.72
N PHE A 13 16.33 -16.33 -12.54
CA PHE A 13 16.26 -15.12 -11.71
C PHE A 13 17.66 -14.56 -11.51
N ALA A 14 17.90 -13.28 -11.81
CA ALA A 14 19.10 -12.58 -11.34
C ALA A 14 18.81 -11.90 -10.00
N LEU A 15 19.60 -12.20 -8.96
CA LEU A 15 19.54 -11.56 -7.64
C LEU A 15 20.93 -11.04 -7.30
N HIS A 16 21.08 -9.72 -7.12
CA HIS A 16 22.32 -9.11 -6.65
C HIS A 16 22.32 -9.10 -5.12
N ILE A 17 22.94 -10.10 -4.49
CA ILE A 17 23.06 -10.18 -3.02
C ILE A 17 24.41 -9.59 -2.62
N GLN A 18 24.40 -8.42 -1.95
CA GLN A 18 25.60 -7.89 -1.30
C GLN A 18 25.85 -8.63 0.03
N PRO A 19 27.05 -9.16 0.26
CA PRO A 19 27.39 -9.77 1.53
C PRO A 19 27.71 -8.66 2.54
N GLN A 20 26.96 -8.63 3.63
CA GLN A 20 27.07 -7.69 4.76
C GLN A 20 26.33 -6.36 4.59
N MET A 21 25.03 -6.36 4.90
CA MET A 21 24.39 -5.23 5.59
C MET A 21 23.06 -5.68 6.20
N ARG A 22 22.68 -5.00 7.28
CA ARG A 22 21.35 -5.02 7.92
C ARG A 22 20.26 -5.21 6.87
N ILE A 23 19.22 -5.99 7.16
CA ILE A 23 18.05 -6.17 6.28
C ILE A 23 17.39 -4.79 6.10
N GLN A 24 17.89 -4.06 5.11
CA GLN A 24 17.32 -2.86 4.55
C GLN A 24 16.74 -3.35 3.24
N MET A 25 15.41 -3.35 3.13
CA MET A 25 14.73 -3.68 1.87
C MET A 25 15.10 -2.63 0.83
N THR A 26 16.20 -2.85 0.14
CA THR A 26 16.48 -2.17 -1.12
C THR A 26 15.66 -2.85 -2.19
N CYS A 27 14.96 -2.07 -3.03
CA CYS A 27 14.30 -2.60 -4.21
C CYS A 27 15.36 -3.25 -5.12
N VAL A 28 15.44 -4.57 -5.11
CA VAL A 28 16.31 -5.31 -6.04
C VAL A 28 15.49 -5.55 -7.31
N PRO A 29 15.92 -5.06 -8.48
CA PRO A 29 15.21 -5.33 -9.73
C PRO A 29 15.21 -6.83 -10.02
N LEU A 30 14.03 -7.37 -10.32
CA LEU A 30 13.85 -8.76 -10.74
C LEU A 30 13.58 -8.81 -12.25
N ALA A 31 14.35 -9.62 -12.96
CA ALA A 31 14.10 -9.99 -14.35
C ALA A 31 13.59 -11.43 -14.41
N LEU A 32 12.51 -11.64 -15.16
CA LEU A 32 11.95 -12.95 -15.49
C LEU A 32 12.18 -13.21 -16.98
N GLU A 33 12.86 -14.30 -17.29
CA GLU A 33 13.14 -14.72 -18.66
C GLU A 33 12.69 -16.16 -18.87
N VAL A 34 11.99 -16.39 -19.99
CA VAL A 34 11.49 -17.71 -20.38
C VAL A 34 11.78 -17.91 -21.87
N GLY A 35 12.34 -19.06 -22.22
CA GLY A 35 12.64 -19.44 -23.60
C GLY A 35 12.63 -20.95 -23.79
N PRO A 36 12.90 -21.44 -25.01
CA PRO A 36 13.29 -20.66 -26.19
C PRO A 36 12.09 -20.07 -26.98
N GLN A 37 12.19 -18.79 -27.35
CA GLN A 37 11.21 -18.11 -28.21
C GLN A 37 11.89 -17.34 -29.35
N PRO A 38 11.62 -17.69 -30.62
CA PRO A 38 12.11 -16.92 -31.75
C PRO A 38 11.56 -15.49 -31.75
N HIS A 39 12.41 -14.54 -32.13
CA HIS A 39 12.03 -13.13 -32.27
C HIS A 39 10.90 -12.96 -33.29
N GLY A 40 9.88 -12.17 -32.93
CA GLY A 40 8.73 -11.90 -33.80
C GLY A 40 7.69 -13.04 -33.87
N VAL A 41 7.83 -14.10 -33.07
CA VAL A 41 6.88 -15.22 -33.01
C VAL A 41 6.26 -15.30 -31.61
N VAL A 42 5.00 -15.69 -31.52
CA VAL A 42 4.30 -15.96 -30.24
C VAL A 42 4.07 -17.46 -30.09
N ARG A 43 4.56 -18.02 -28.99
CA ARG A 43 4.39 -19.43 -28.63
C ARG A 43 3.47 -19.54 -27.41
N ALA A 44 2.37 -20.28 -27.55
CA ALA A 44 1.36 -20.39 -26.50
C ALA A 44 1.90 -21.12 -25.25
N ASP A 45 2.74 -22.14 -25.43
CA ASP A 45 3.40 -22.86 -24.35
C ASP A 45 4.35 -21.95 -23.54
N ILE A 46 5.19 -21.17 -24.22
CA ILE A 46 6.08 -20.20 -23.56
C ILE A 46 5.30 -19.09 -22.85
N TYR A 47 4.21 -18.60 -23.48
CA TYR A 47 3.32 -17.62 -22.86
C TYR A 47 2.72 -18.14 -21.55
N MET A 48 2.26 -19.39 -21.52
CA MET A 48 1.68 -19.98 -20.31
C MET A 48 2.71 -20.10 -19.18
N ILE A 49 3.96 -20.47 -19.50
CA ILE A 49 5.05 -20.52 -18.51
C ILE A 49 5.36 -19.13 -17.97
N MET A 50 5.45 -18.12 -18.84
CA MET A 50 5.68 -16.73 -18.42
C MET A 50 4.52 -16.23 -17.53
N LYS A 51 3.27 -16.52 -17.91
CA LYS A 51 2.09 -16.17 -17.11
C LYS A 51 2.15 -16.82 -15.72
N GLU A 52 2.45 -18.12 -15.65
CA GLU A 52 2.57 -18.84 -14.38
C GLU A 52 3.70 -18.28 -13.50
N ALA A 53 4.86 -17.96 -14.07
CA ALA A 53 5.96 -17.33 -13.35
C ALA A 53 5.57 -15.96 -12.76
N VAL A 54 4.83 -15.15 -13.52
CA VAL A 54 4.30 -13.86 -13.05
C VAL A 54 3.26 -14.06 -11.95
N ASP A 55 2.31 -14.97 -12.13
CA ASP A 55 1.26 -15.27 -11.14
C ASP A 55 1.86 -15.75 -9.81
N LEU A 56 2.85 -16.65 -9.86
CA LEU A 56 3.58 -17.14 -8.68
C LEU A 56 4.36 -16.01 -7.99
N THR A 57 4.96 -15.10 -8.75
CA THR A 57 5.66 -13.94 -8.20
C THR A 57 4.70 -13.01 -7.48
N ILE A 58 3.53 -12.73 -8.08
CA ILE A 58 2.48 -11.91 -7.47
C ILE A 58 1.92 -12.58 -6.21
N ASP A 59 1.63 -13.88 -6.25
CA ASP A 59 1.17 -14.65 -5.10
C ASP A 59 2.20 -14.67 -3.97
N TRP A 60 3.49 -14.84 -4.29
CA TRP A 60 4.57 -14.75 -3.31
C TRP A 60 4.62 -13.36 -2.67
N ILE A 61 4.53 -12.27 -3.45
CA ILE A 61 4.50 -10.90 -2.93
C ILE A 61 3.30 -10.71 -2.01
N HIS A 62 2.11 -11.18 -2.39
CA HIS A 62 0.92 -11.11 -1.55
C HIS A 62 1.10 -11.85 -0.23
N LYS A 63 1.55 -13.11 -0.28
CA LYS A 63 1.79 -13.94 0.91
C LYS A 63 2.86 -13.34 1.81
N PHE A 64 3.91 -12.78 1.23
CA PHE A 64 4.98 -12.10 1.95
C PHE A 64 4.46 -10.84 2.66
N ASN A 65 3.70 -10.01 1.95
CA ASN A 65 3.07 -8.82 2.52
C ASN A 65 2.00 -9.17 3.57
N SER A 66 1.41 -10.36 3.50
CA SER A 66 0.45 -10.88 4.48
C SER A 66 1.10 -11.62 5.66
N GLY A 67 2.42 -11.49 5.88
CA GLY A 67 3.07 -12.09 7.04
C GLY A 67 3.33 -13.59 6.97
N THR A 68 3.13 -14.23 5.81
CA THR A 68 3.34 -15.68 5.64
C THR A 68 4.80 -16.03 5.89
N VAL A 69 5.04 -17.08 6.67
CA VAL A 69 6.38 -17.64 6.85
C VAL A 69 6.73 -18.47 5.61
N PHE A 70 7.84 -18.11 4.97
CA PHE A 70 8.43 -18.93 3.92
C PHE A 70 9.57 -19.74 4.52
N GLU A 71 9.37 -21.05 4.60
CA GLU A 71 10.44 -21.95 5.01
C GLU A 71 11.61 -21.81 4.04
N GLY A 72 12.80 -21.65 4.63
CA GLY A 72 14.04 -21.61 3.88
C GLY A 72 14.33 -22.95 3.22
N GLY A 73 15.26 -22.95 2.27
CA GLY A 73 15.64 -24.16 1.56
C GLY A 73 16.83 -23.93 0.64
N ASP A 74 17.38 -25.04 0.16
CA ASP A 74 18.47 -25.00 -0.81
C ASP A 74 17.90 -24.85 -2.22
N VAL A 75 18.35 -23.81 -2.92
CA VAL A 75 17.95 -23.51 -4.29
C VAL A 75 19.15 -23.59 -5.20
N GLU A 76 18.98 -24.25 -6.34
CA GLU A 76 19.99 -24.30 -7.39
C GLU A 76 20.11 -22.93 -8.07
N ALA A 77 21.33 -22.45 -8.24
CA ALA A 77 21.61 -21.20 -8.93
C ALA A 77 22.80 -21.35 -9.88
N PHE A 78 22.82 -20.54 -10.92
CA PHE A 78 23.89 -20.49 -11.90
C PHE A 78 24.54 -19.11 -11.87
N LYS A 79 25.81 -19.06 -11.44
CA LYS A 79 26.59 -17.83 -11.43
C LYS A 79 27.31 -17.68 -12.77
N PHE A 80 27.01 -16.61 -13.49
CA PHE A 80 27.73 -16.23 -14.71
C PHE A 80 29.25 -16.18 -14.46
N ILE A 81 30.01 -16.77 -15.37
CA ILE A 81 31.47 -16.80 -15.37
C ILE A 81 32.02 -15.97 -16.53
N LYS A 82 31.59 -16.24 -17.76
CA LYS A 82 32.07 -15.57 -18.98
C LYS A 82 31.17 -15.80 -20.17
N SER A 83 31.41 -15.05 -21.24
CA SER A 83 30.80 -15.25 -22.56
C SER A 83 31.77 -15.97 -23.49
N VAL A 84 31.22 -16.73 -24.43
CA VAL A 84 31.97 -17.38 -25.53
C VAL A 84 31.51 -16.73 -26.83
N ASP A 85 32.43 -16.20 -27.64
CA ASP A 85 32.13 -15.68 -29.00
C ASP A 85 32.09 -16.85 -29.99
N TYR A 86 31.45 -16.62 -31.13
CA TYR A 86 31.57 -17.52 -32.26
C TYR A 86 32.98 -17.48 -32.85
N PRO A 87 33.47 -18.61 -33.39
CA PRO A 87 34.59 -18.61 -34.31
C PRO A 87 34.30 -17.70 -35.51
N ARG A 88 35.19 -16.73 -35.74
CA ARG A 88 35.08 -15.75 -36.82
C ARG A 88 36.37 -15.70 -37.62
N ASP A 89 36.21 -15.35 -38.89
CA ASP A 89 37.34 -15.03 -39.75
C ASP A 89 38.04 -13.77 -39.24
N PRO A 90 39.38 -13.78 -39.06
CA PRO A 90 40.11 -12.66 -38.47
C PRO A 90 40.00 -11.34 -39.28
N GLU A 91 39.86 -11.42 -40.59
CA GLU A 91 39.88 -10.25 -41.48
C GLU A 91 38.46 -9.72 -41.73
N THR A 92 37.53 -10.61 -42.09
CA THR A 92 36.16 -10.24 -42.49
C THR A 92 35.18 -10.21 -41.32
N ARG A 93 35.55 -10.76 -40.16
CA ARG A 93 34.70 -10.93 -38.96
C ARG A 93 33.43 -11.77 -39.20
N THR A 94 33.35 -12.44 -40.34
CA THR A 94 32.25 -13.36 -40.68
C THR A 94 32.34 -14.63 -39.85
N LEU A 95 31.21 -15.26 -39.59
CA LEU A 95 31.16 -16.51 -38.83
C LEU A 95 31.82 -17.63 -39.65
N THR A 96 32.68 -18.43 -39.01
CA THR A 96 33.32 -19.60 -39.64
C THR A 96 32.79 -20.92 -39.08
N ALA A 97 31.90 -20.86 -38.09
CA ALA A 97 31.25 -22.01 -37.48
C ALA A 97 29.85 -21.66 -36.95
N ALA A 98 29.00 -22.68 -36.83
CA ALA A 98 27.72 -22.61 -36.13
C ALA A 98 27.81 -23.36 -34.78
N ILE A 99 26.83 -23.16 -33.89
CA ILE A 99 26.67 -23.99 -32.69
C ILE A 99 26.56 -25.46 -33.10
N HIS A 100 27.29 -26.33 -32.42
CA HIS A 100 27.27 -27.76 -32.71
C HIS A 100 25.88 -28.34 -32.36
N PRO A 101 25.30 -29.25 -33.19
CA PRO A 101 23.96 -29.80 -32.94
C PRO A 101 23.77 -30.50 -31.59
N GLN A 102 24.85 -31.02 -30.99
CA GLN A 102 24.81 -31.62 -29.65
C GLN A 102 24.80 -30.61 -28.50
N LEU A 103 25.10 -29.33 -28.78
CA LEU A 103 25.04 -28.23 -27.81
C LEU A 103 23.79 -27.38 -27.98
N GLN A 104 23.23 -27.30 -29.19
CA GLN A 104 22.02 -26.52 -29.47
C GLN A 104 20.87 -26.91 -28.52
N ASP A 105 20.20 -25.90 -27.95
CA ASP A 105 19.07 -26.04 -27.02
C ASP A 105 19.39 -26.81 -25.72
N ARG A 106 20.68 -26.89 -25.34
CA ARG A 106 21.15 -27.55 -24.10
C ARG A 106 21.50 -26.56 -23.00
N ASP A 107 20.73 -25.47 -22.91
CA ASP A 107 20.87 -24.48 -21.85
C ASP A 107 20.82 -25.14 -20.47
N PHE A 108 21.71 -24.70 -19.59
CA PHE A 108 21.93 -25.20 -18.24
C PHE A 108 22.26 -26.69 -18.12
N CYS A 109 22.59 -27.37 -19.22
CA CYS A 109 23.15 -28.72 -19.18
C CYS A 109 24.65 -28.67 -18.85
N LEU A 110 25.18 -29.74 -18.26
CA LEU A 110 26.60 -29.80 -17.92
C LEU A 110 27.47 -29.91 -19.19
N LEU A 111 28.46 -29.03 -19.31
CA LEU A 111 29.48 -29.02 -20.35
C LEU A 111 30.82 -29.48 -19.78
N LYS A 112 31.42 -30.50 -20.39
CA LYS A 112 32.67 -31.14 -19.95
C LYS A 112 33.75 -31.06 -21.02
N ARG A 113 35.01 -31.19 -20.60
CA ARG A 113 36.15 -31.23 -21.51
C ARG A 113 35.95 -32.31 -22.58
N GLY A 114 36.14 -31.90 -23.85
CA GLY A 114 35.95 -32.74 -25.03
C GLY A 114 34.56 -32.66 -25.65
N ASP A 115 33.57 -32.05 -24.98
CA ASP A 115 32.23 -31.85 -25.54
C ASP A 115 32.28 -30.88 -26.73
N PRO A 116 31.49 -31.11 -27.79
CA PRO A 116 31.55 -30.29 -28.99
C PRO A 116 30.80 -28.96 -28.81
N LEU A 117 31.45 -27.86 -29.17
CA LEU A 117 30.93 -26.50 -29.06
C LEU A 117 30.43 -25.95 -30.39
N PHE A 118 31.29 -26.03 -31.41
CA PHE A 118 31.02 -25.45 -32.72
C PHE A 118 31.29 -26.45 -33.83
N PHE A 119 30.47 -26.39 -34.87
CA PHE A 119 30.69 -27.10 -36.12
C PHE A 119 31.18 -26.09 -37.17
N LYS A 120 32.45 -26.16 -37.55
CA LYS A 120 33.04 -25.27 -38.57
C LYS A 120 32.41 -25.58 -39.92
N PHE A 121 32.25 -24.56 -40.75
CA PHE A 121 31.78 -24.76 -42.13
C PHE A 121 32.78 -25.54 -43.01
N SER A 122 34.04 -25.69 -42.56
CA SER A 122 35.02 -26.59 -43.15
C SER A 122 34.80 -28.09 -42.81
N GLY A 123 33.86 -28.41 -41.90
CA GLY A 123 33.53 -29.77 -41.46
C GLY A 123 34.21 -30.22 -40.16
N GLU A 124 35.07 -29.39 -39.57
CA GLU A 124 35.74 -29.70 -38.28
C GLU A 124 34.86 -29.35 -37.07
N THR A 125 35.04 -30.09 -35.98
CA THR A 125 34.38 -29.79 -34.69
C THR A 125 35.35 -29.11 -33.73
N VAL A 126 34.94 -27.96 -33.18
CA VAL A 126 35.63 -27.30 -32.07
C VAL A 126 35.07 -27.84 -30.77
N LYS A 127 35.94 -28.31 -29.88
CA LYS A 127 35.57 -28.90 -28.58
C LYS A 127 35.85 -27.95 -27.43
N TYR A 128 35.19 -28.19 -26.31
CA TYR A 128 35.45 -27.50 -25.05
C TYR A 128 36.74 -28.06 -24.44
N GLU A 129 37.75 -27.21 -24.23
CA GLU A 129 39.09 -27.64 -23.80
C GLU A 129 39.41 -27.31 -22.34
N GLU A 130 38.49 -26.67 -21.63
CA GLU A 130 38.73 -26.25 -20.25
C GLU A 130 38.52 -27.42 -19.28
N ASP A 131 39.31 -27.43 -18.21
CA ASP A 131 39.24 -28.46 -17.18
C ASP A 131 38.06 -28.28 -16.22
N GLU A 132 37.56 -27.04 -16.07
CA GLU A 132 36.37 -26.77 -15.26
C GLU A 132 35.11 -27.19 -16.00
N THR A 133 34.17 -27.82 -15.28
CA THR A 133 32.85 -28.14 -15.85
C THR A 133 31.89 -26.98 -15.59
N LEU A 134 31.29 -26.46 -16.66
CA LEU A 134 30.42 -25.28 -16.64
C LEU A 134 29.08 -25.61 -17.29
N HIS A 135 28.12 -24.68 -17.19
CA HIS A 135 26.79 -24.82 -17.78
C HIS A 135 26.58 -23.68 -18.78
N PRO A 136 26.36 -23.98 -20.07
CA PRO A 136 26.10 -22.96 -21.08
C PRO A 136 24.66 -22.46 -20.96
N PHE A 137 24.42 -21.19 -21.25
CA PHE A 137 23.07 -20.62 -21.32
C PHE A 137 23.02 -19.46 -22.31
N PHE A 138 21.82 -19.13 -22.80
CA PHE A 138 21.61 -18.30 -23.99
C PHE A 138 22.32 -18.87 -25.22
N ILE A 139 22.16 -20.17 -25.45
CA ILE A 139 22.80 -20.82 -26.57
C ILE A 139 22.19 -20.35 -27.88
N ASN A 140 23.02 -19.79 -28.76
CA ASN A 140 22.62 -19.33 -30.09
C ASN A 140 21.60 -18.18 -30.06
N GLU A 141 21.64 -17.32 -29.05
CA GLU A 141 20.69 -16.21 -28.90
C GLU A 141 20.86 -15.17 -30.01
N ALA A 142 19.80 -14.95 -30.80
CA ALA A 142 19.80 -14.05 -31.95
C ALA A 142 20.16 -12.61 -31.56
N ALA A 143 19.69 -12.13 -30.41
CA ALA A 143 19.98 -10.78 -29.92
C ALA A 143 21.47 -10.56 -29.57
N TYR A 144 22.27 -11.63 -29.49
CA TYR A 144 23.67 -11.60 -29.08
C TYR A 144 24.66 -11.68 -30.25
N TYR A 145 24.16 -11.92 -31.47
CA TYR A 145 25.00 -11.97 -32.68
C TYR A 145 25.77 -10.68 -32.93
N GLU A 146 25.13 -9.52 -32.76
CA GLU A 146 25.76 -8.21 -32.90
C GLU A 146 26.83 -7.95 -31.83
N LYS A 147 26.68 -8.61 -30.67
CA LYS A 147 27.58 -8.46 -29.52
C LYS A 147 28.76 -9.41 -29.56
N GLY A 148 28.83 -10.30 -30.57
CA GLY A 148 29.88 -11.32 -30.65
C GLY A 148 29.78 -12.33 -29.51
N ILE A 149 28.58 -12.80 -29.20
CA ILE A 149 28.37 -13.79 -28.14
C ILE A 149 27.55 -14.94 -28.73
N ALA A 150 28.08 -16.15 -28.59
CA ALA A 150 27.45 -17.40 -28.97
C ALA A 150 26.65 -18.02 -27.84
N PHE A 151 27.19 -17.96 -26.62
CA PHE A 151 26.53 -18.34 -25.38
C PHE A 151 27.33 -17.81 -24.18
N HIS A 152 26.72 -17.88 -23.00
CA HIS A 152 27.38 -17.62 -21.73
C HIS A 152 27.68 -18.94 -21.00
N LEU A 153 28.67 -18.92 -20.12
CA LEU A 153 29.02 -20.03 -19.25
C LEU A 153 28.77 -19.64 -17.79
N ALA A 154 28.17 -20.54 -17.03
CA ALA A 154 27.88 -20.36 -15.62
C ALA A 154 28.34 -21.55 -14.77
N LYS A 155 28.63 -21.26 -13.50
CA LYS A 155 28.91 -22.28 -12.48
C LYS A 155 27.66 -22.54 -11.67
N LYS A 156 27.26 -23.81 -11.56
CA LYS A 156 26.18 -24.25 -10.69
C LYS A 156 26.62 -24.14 -9.24
N LEU A 157 25.75 -23.60 -8.39
CA LEU A 157 25.97 -23.48 -6.95
C LEU A 157 24.63 -23.66 -6.21
N MET A 158 24.72 -24.12 -4.97
CA MET A 158 23.56 -24.21 -4.08
C MET A 158 23.52 -22.95 -3.22
N LEU A 159 22.38 -22.26 -3.21
CA LEU A 159 22.10 -21.16 -2.31
C LEU A 159 21.16 -21.65 -1.21
N THR A 160 21.58 -21.55 0.03
CA THR A 160 20.67 -21.74 1.17
C THR A 160 19.92 -20.44 1.42
N ILE A 161 18.62 -20.45 1.14
CA ILE A 161 17.72 -19.35 1.48
C ILE A 161 17.29 -19.53 2.94
N PRO A 162 17.47 -18.52 3.82
CA PRO A 162 16.98 -18.61 5.18
C PRO A 162 15.45 -18.60 5.22
N THR A 163 14.86 -19.18 6.26
CA THR A 163 13.43 -18.99 6.56
C THR A 163 13.14 -17.49 6.69
N VAL A 164 12.17 -17.01 5.92
CA VAL A 164 11.76 -15.61 5.93
C VAL A 164 10.41 -15.52 6.61
N GLN A 165 10.39 -14.87 7.77
CA GLN A 165 9.18 -14.49 8.49
C GLN A 165 9.18 -12.96 8.60
N MET A 166 7.99 -12.34 8.63
CA MET A 166 7.92 -10.94 9.06
C MET A 166 8.46 -10.83 10.49
N ALA A 167 9.70 -10.32 10.56
CA ALA A 167 10.44 -10.14 11.78
C ALA A 167 9.73 -9.13 12.69
N LEU A 168 10.07 -9.16 13.98
CA LEU A 168 9.85 -8.04 14.87
C LEU A 168 10.30 -6.75 14.18
N VAL A 169 9.36 -5.86 13.87
CA VAL A 169 9.64 -4.59 13.20
C VAL A 169 10.00 -3.57 14.27
N PHE A 170 11.19 -3.00 14.14
CA PHE A 170 11.63 -1.89 14.97
C PHE A 170 11.24 -0.57 14.29
N LEU A 171 10.43 0.24 14.97
CA LEU A 171 9.99 1.54 14.47
C LEU A 171 10.54 2.67 15.36
N PRO A 172 10.82 3.86 14.80
CA PRO A 172 11.24 5.01 15.60
C PRO A 172 10.23 5.36 16.71
N ALA A 173 10.71 5.93 17.81
CA ALA A 173 9.83 6.45 18.86
C ALA A 173 8.92 7.56 18.32
N LEU A 174 7.68 7.59 18.79
CA LEU A 174 6.71 8.64 18.47
C LEU A 174 6.79 9.74 19.55
N ALA A 175 7.67 10.71 19.35
CA ALA A 175 7.97 11.72 20.36
C ALA A 175 6.97 12.87 20.37
N ARG A 176 6.39 13.20 19.21
CA ARG A 176 5.48 14.32 19.04
C ARG A 176 4.16 13.85 18.45
N MET A 177 3.08 13.96 19.22
CA MET A 177 1.71 13.68 18.80
C MET A 177 0.88 14.97 18.79
N ALA A 178 -0.01 15.11 17.82
CA ALA A 178 -1.11 16.07 17.88
C ALA A 178 -2.48 15.38 17.90
N VAL A 179 -3.39 15.92 18.71
CA VAL A 179 -4.82 15.63 18.68
C VAL A 179 -5.53 16.86 18.13
N THR A 180 -6.13 16.71 16.97
CA THR A 180 -6.80 17.78 16.24
C THR A 180 -8.30 17.55 16.26
N GLY A 181 -9.07 18.64 16.36
CA GLY A 181 -10.52 18.57 16.46
C GLY A 181 -11.15 19.83 15.92
N GLY A 182 -12.39 19.71 15.45
CA GLY A 182 -13.05 20.81 14.76
C GLY A 182 -12.39 21.13 13.41
N THR A 183 -11.83 20.12 12.72
CA THR A 183 -11.50 20.24 11.29
C THR A 183 -12.75 20.61 10.50
N HIS A 184 -13.87 19.98 10.84
CA HIS A 184 -15.20 20.46 10.51
C HIS A 184 -15.85 21.05 11.77
N GLY A 185 -16.31 22.31 11.68
CA GLY A 185 -16.71 23.07 12.87
C GLY A 185 -18.02 22.64 13.54
N ASN A 186 -18.82 21.80 12.88
CA ASN A 186 -20.07 21.27 13.39
C ASN A 186 -20.00 19.78 13.80
N GLU A 187 -18.80 19.19 13.81
CA GLU A 187 -18.55 17.84 14.33
C GLU A 187 -18.13 17.92 15.80
N MET A 188 -19.13 17.91 16.68
CA MET A 188 -19.00 18.49 18.01
C MET A 188 -18.11 17.71 18.99
N SER A 189 -18.01 16.39 18.87
CA SER A 189 -17.24 15.59 19.83
C SER A 189 -15.75 15.96 19.76
N GLY A 190 -15.18 16.06 18.56
CA GLY A 190 -13.79 16.45 18.37
C GLY A 190 -13.49 17.85 18.90
N VAL A 191 -14.42 18.80 18.68
CA VAL A 191 -14.34 20.17 19.22
C VAL A 191 -14.21 20.16 20.74
N TYR A 192 -15.12 19.48 21.43
CA TYR A 192 -15.16 19.48 22.89
C TYR A 192 -14.06 18.60 23.52
N VAL A 193 -13.63 17.52 22.87
CA VAL A 193 -12.49 16.71 23.33
C VAL A 193 -11.22 17.55 23.36
N VAL A 194 -10.92 18.26 22.28
CA VAL A 194 -9.71 19.12 22.21
C VAL A 194 -9.79 20.27 23.20
N GLN A 195 -10.94 20.92 23.35
CA GLN A 195 -11.11 22.00 24.33
C GLN A 195 -10.93 21.51 25.77
N GLU A 196 -11.48 20.35 26.11
CA GLU A 196 -11.32 19.75 27.43
C GLU A 196 -9.87 19.33 27.69
N MET A 197 -9.19 18.75 26.70
CA MET A 197 -7.77 18.44 26.78
C MET A 197 -6.92 19.70 27.01
N GLU A 198 -7.22 20.80 26.31
CA GLU A 198 -6.53 22.08 26.49
C GLU A 198 -6.80 22.69 27.88
N ARG A 199 -8.02 22.56 28.41
CA ARG A 199 -8.34 22.93 29.80
C ARG A 199 -7.48 22.13 30.78
N GLN A 200 -7.40 20.81 30.62
CA GLN A 200 -6.58 19.94 31.47
C GLN A 200 -5.09 20.27 31.37
N ARG A 201 -4.59 20.61 30.18
CA ARG A 201 -3.21 21.05 29.97
C ARG A 201 -2.90 22.33 30.75
N LYS A 202 -3.80 23.31 30.75
CA LYS A 202 -3.65 24.55 31.53
C LYS A 202 -3.64 24.30 33.04
N GLU A 203 -4.39 23.31 33.52
CA GLU A 203 -4.49 22.98 34.94
C GLU A 203 -3.33 22.11 35.45
N LYS A 204 -2.94 21.09 34.67
CA LYS A 204 -1.94 20.07 35.06
C LYS A 204 -0.53 20.37 34.53
N GLY A 205 -0.40 21.35 33.63
CA GLY A 205 0.86 21.69 32.96
C GLY A 205 1.29 20.68 31.90
N GLU A 206 2.57 20.70 31.55
CA GLU A 206 3.15 19.84 30.49
C GLU A 206 3.10 18.34 30.82
N GLY A 207 2.90 17.97 32.09
CA GLY A 207 2.75 16.59 32.56
C GLY A 207 1.31 16.05 32.54
N ALA A 208 0.38 16.71 31.83
CA ALA A 208 -1.02 16.27 31.75
C ALA A 208 -1.18 14.86 31.16
N TRP A 209 -0.21 14.41 30.35
CA TRP A 209 -0.17 13.11 29.70
C TRP A 209 1.23 12.48 29.84
N PRO A 210 1.34 11.14 29.71
CA PRO A 210 2.63 10.44 29.84
C PRO A 210 3.57 10.64 28.62
N ILE A 211 3.10 11.35 27.59
CA ILE A 211 3.86 11.74 26.40
C ILE A 211 3.54 13.21 26.04
N PRO A 212 4.40 13.91 25.28
CA PRO A 212 4.08 15.22 24.75
C PRO A 212 2.93 15.17 23.76
N VAL A 213 1.82 15.82 24.09
CA VAL A 213 0.63 15.95 23.23
C VAL A 213 0.36 17.42 22.92
N THR A 214 0.23 17.74 21.63
CA THR A 214 -0.23 19.04 21.13
C THR A 214 -1.72 18.97 20.83
N THR A 215 -2.49 19.90 21.37
CA THR A 215 -3.94 20.03 21.18
C THR A 215 -4.22 21.15 20.17
N VAL A 216 -5.01 20.88 19.13
CA VAL A 216 -5.29 21.88 18.09
C VAL A 216 -6.77 21.94 17.74
N LEU A 217 -7.37 23.12 17.92
CA LEU A 217 -8.67 23.44 17.32
C LEU A 217 -8.43 23.87 15.87
N SER A 218 -8.74 22.98 14.93
CA SER A 218 -8.26 23.08 13.54
C SER A 218 -8.94 24.21 12.78
N ASN A 219 -10.28 24.31 12.80
CA ASN A 219 -11.05 25.36 12.11
C ASN A 219 -11.84 26.25 13.10
N PRO A 220 -11.18 27.20 13.80
CA PRO A 220 -11.85 27.99 14.84
C PRO A 220 -12.99 28.88 14.31
N ARG A 221 -12.96 29.33 13.04
CA ARG A 221 -14.06 30.13 12.48
C ARG A 221 -15.29 29.28 12.21
N ALA A 222 -15.13 28.11 11.58
CA ALA A 222 -16.25 27.21 11.34
C ALA A 222 -16.84 26.69 12.66
N VAL A 223 -16.00 26.41 13.66
CA VAL A 223 -16.45 26.04 15.02
C VAL A 223 -17.31 27.13 15.65
N LYS A 224 -16.86 28.39 15.56
CA LYS A 224 -17.61 29.54 16.10
C LYS A 224 -18.99 29.68 15.45
N GLU A 225 -19.10 29.37 14.15
CA GLU A 225 -20.37 29.43 13.42
C GLU A 225 -21.18 28.12 13.50
N CYS A 226 -20.66 27.08 14.14
CA CYS A 226 -21.22 25.73 14.14
C CYS A 226 -21.57 25.25 12.71
N ARG A 227 -20.61 25.45 11.79
CA ARG A 227 -20.70 25.05 10.38
C ARG A 227 -19.58 24.08 10.05
N ARG A 228 -19.76 23.28 8.99
CA ARG A 228 -18.71 22.38 8.51
C ARG A 228 -17.44 23.14 8.15
N TYR A 229 -17.58 24.18 7.34
CA TYR A 229 -16.53 25.11 6.93
C TYR A 229 -17.14 26.49 6.63
N VAL A 230 -16.29 27.50 6.43
CA VAL A 230 -16.70 28.87 6.08
C VAL A 230 -16.72 29.07 4.55
N GLU A 231 -15.62 28.76 3.85
CA GLU A 231 -15.50 29.01 2.41
C GLU A 231 -15.29 27.73 1.60
N THR A 232 -14.47 26.79 2.08
CA THR A 232 -14.26 25.49 1.44
C THR A 232 -13.96 24.40 2.45
N ASP A 233 -14.14 23.13 2.08
CA ASP A 233 -13.90 21.99 2.96
C ASP A 233 -12.41 21.88 3.34
N MET A 234 -12.07 22.21 4.59
CA MET A 234 -10.67 22.24 5.06
C MET A 234 -10.00 20.88 4.91
N ASN A 235 -10.74 19.79 5.07
CA ASN A 235 -10.19 18.44 4.94
C ASN A 235 -10.00 18.02 3.47
N ARG A 236 -9.99 18.97 2.53
CA ARG A 236 -9.56 18.83 1.13
C ARG A 236 -8.40 19.78 0.78
N CYS A 237 -7.89 20.55 1.74
CA CYS A 237 -6.89 21.60 1.52
C CYS A 237 -5.44 21.18 1.80
N PHE A 238 -5.16 19.90 2.12
CA PHE A 238 -3.82 19.44 2.52
C PHE A 238 -3.06 18.65 1.43
N ASN A 239 -3.51 18.74 0.18
CA ASN A 239 -2.69 18.27 -0.94
C ASN A 239 -1.47 19.19 -1.15
N THR A 240 -0.39 18.63 -1.71
CA THR A 240 0.91 19.32 -1.86
C THR A 240 0.79 20.64 -2.64
N ASP A 241 -0.04 20.68 -3.68
CA ASP A 241 -0.24 21.86 -4.52
C ASP A 241 -0.89 22.99 -3.72
N THR A 242 -1.93 22.69 -2.95
CA THR A 242 -2.63 23.68 -2.11
C THR A 242 -1.72 24.21 -0.99
N LEU A 243 -0.90 23.34 -0.40
CA LEU A 243 0.01 23.72 0.67
C LEU A 243 1.22 24.56 0.20
N SER A 244 1.62 24.41 -1.06
CA SER A 244 2.74 25.15 -1.68
C SER A 244 2.30 26.40 -2.45
N SER A 245 1.01 26.54 -2.74
CA SER A 245 0.45 27.69 -3.48
C SER A 245 0.62 29.01 -2.71
N PRO A 246 0.96 30.13 -3.38
CA PRO A 246 1.02 31.44 -2.74
C PRO A 246 -0.34 31.87 -2.16
N ILE A 247 -0.33 32.42 -0.94
CA ILE A 247 -1.53 33.04 -0.36
C ILE A 247 -1.74 34.42 -0.97
N THR A 248 -2.99 34.66 -1.39
CA THR A 248 -3.47 35.96 -1.88
C THR A 248 -4.69 36.38 -1.07
N ASP A 249 -5.13 37.63 -1.22
CA ASP A 249 -6.32 38.14 -0.52
C ASP A 249 -7.61 37.39 -0.90
N SER A 250 -7.65 36.75 -2.07
CA SER A 250 -8.77 35.92 -2.53
C SER A 250 -8.66 34.44 -2.11
N SER A 251 -7.57 34.04 -1.46
CA SER A 251 -7.42 32.65 -1.00
C SER A 251 -8.48 32.33 0.06
N PRO A 252 -9.20 31.19 -0.06
CA PRO A 252 -10.15 30.76 0.95
C PRO A 252 -9.50 30.67 2.33
N TYR A 253 -10.27 30.96 3.36
CA TYR A 253 -9.87 30.92 4.76
C TYR A 253 -9.33 29.54 5.12
N GLU A 254 -10.00 28.46 4.74
CA GLU A 254 -9.54 27.10 5.01
C GLU A 254 -8.21 26.76 4.32
N VAL A 255 -7.93 27.32 3.13
CA VAL A 255 -6.62 27.16 2.47
C VAL A 255 -5.51 27.86 3.26
N ARG A 256 -5.75 29.10 3.70
CA ARG A 256 -4.82 29.83 4.58
C ARG A 256 -4.58 29.06 5.89
N ARG A 257 -5.67 28.56 6.49
CA ARG A 257 -5.61 27.79 7.72
C ARG A 257 -4.86 26.47 7.56
N ALA A 258 -5.05 25.76 6.45
CA ALA A 258 -4.31 24.54 6.14
C ALA A 258 -2.81 24.80 6.05
N GLN A 259 -2.38 25.91 5.42
CA GLN A 259 -0.97 26.29 5.37
C GLN A 259 -0.40 26.69 6.74
N GLU A 260 -1.18 27.35 7.61
CA GLU A 260 -0.78 27.60 9.00
C GLU A 260 -0.58 26.31 9.78
N LEU A 261 -1.51 25.35 9.66
CA LEU A 261 -1.42 24.05 10.32
C LEU A 261 -0.25 23.23 9.78
N ASN A 262 0.03 23.29 8.48
CA ASN A 262 1.20 22.67 7.86
C ASN A 262 2.52 23.29 8.35
N LYS A 263 2.57 24.59 8.64
CA LYS A 263 3.73 25.23 9.28
C LYS A 263 3.88 24.82 10.74
N LEU A 264 2.78 24.58 11.45
CA LEU A 264 2.77 24.21 12.86
C LEU A 264 3.16 22.74 13.09
N MET A 265 2.63 21.83 12.27
CA MET A 265 2.72 20.38 12.48
C MET A 265 3.46 19.64 11.35
N GLY A 266 3.63 20.26 10.20
CA GLY A 266 4.39 19.71 9.07
C GLY A 266 5.84 20.22 9.08
N PRO A 267 6.43 20.54 7.91
CA PRO A 267 5.81 20.49 6.58
C PRO A 267 5.49 19.05 6.13
N LYS A 268 4.35 18.85 5.49
CA LYS A 268 3.94 17.56 4.92
C LYS A 268 5.05 16.95 4.06
N GLY A 269 5.30 15.66 4.25
CA GLY A 269 6.37 14.92 3.56
C GLY A 269 7.79 15.23 4.05
N SER A 270 7.98 16.11 5.04
CA SER A 270 9.28 16.38 5.65
C SER A 270 9.57 15.47 6.84
N LYS A 271 10.85 15.18 7.07
CA LYS A 271 11.34 14.54 8.31
C LYS A 271 11.07 15.38 9.57
N ASP A 272 10.84 16.69 9.40
CA ASP A 272 10.57 17.62 10.49
C ASP A 272 9.09 17.66 10.88
N ALA A 273 8.21 17.03 10.09
CA ALA A 273 6.79 16.87 10.42
C ALA A 273 6.59 16.11 11.73
N ILE A 274 5.52 16.44 12.44
CA ILE A 274 5.11 15.75 13.66
C ILE A 274 4.93 14.26 13.40
N ASP A 275 5.19 13.43 14.42
CA ASP A 275 5.27 11.98 14.20
C ASP A 275 3.88 11.38 14.00
N LEU A 276 2.87 11.86 14.74
CA LEU A 276 1.49 11.40 14.61
C LEU A 276 0.47 12.55 14.73
N ILE A 277 -0.50 12.61 13.82
CA ILE A 277 -1.75 13.37 13.99
C ILE A 277 -2.92 12.40 14.11
N CYS A 278 -3.74 12.61 15.15
CA CYS A 278 -5.03 11.99 15.32
C CYS A 278 -6.11 13.05 15.09
N ASP A 279 -6.80 13.01 13.94
CA ASP A 279 -7.87 13.98 13.62
C ASP A 279 -9.26 13.44 13.99
N LEU A 280 -10.02 14.23 14.75
CA LEU A 280 -11.27 13.79 15.36
C LEU A 280 -12.48 14.24 14.54
N HIS A 281 -13.30 13.27 14.15
CA HIS A 281 -14.45 13.46 13.27
C HIS A 281 -15.73 12.84 13.80
N ASN A 282 -16.86 13.42 13.37
CA ASN A 282 -18.16 12.82 13.55
C ASN A 282 -18.88 12.66 12.22
N THR A 283 -19.62 11.57 12.09
CA THR A 283 -20.50 11.31 10.95
C THR A 283 -21.93 11.12 11.43
N THR A 284 -22.86 11.55 10.60
CA THR A 284 -24.29 11.26 10.74
C THR A 284 -24.64 9.80 10.41
N SER A 285 -23.72 9.07 9.76
CA SER A 285 -23.88 7.67 9.35
C SER A 285 -23.66 6.71 10.54
N ASN A 286 -24.20 5.49 10.48
CA ASN A 286 -24.15 4.52 11.58
C ASN A 286 -22.83 3.72 11.61
N MET A 287 -21.70 4.42 11.56
CA MET A 287 -20.39 3.81 11.41
C MET A 287 -19.81 3.25 12.71
N GLY A 288 -20.31 3.65 13.88
CA GLY A 288 -19.65 3.36 15.14
C GLY A 288 -18.27 4.01 15.21
N LEU A 289 -17.37 3.46 16.04
CA LEU A 289 -15.96 3.87 16.10
C LEU A 289 -15.18 3.28 14.92
N THR A 290 -14.74 4.15 14.01
CA THR A 290 -13.97 3.80 12.82
C THR A 290 -12.66 4.58 12.78
N LEU A 291 -11.54 3.89 12.55
CA LEU A 291 -10.25 4.50 12.24
C LEU A 291 -10.08 4.57 10.72
N ILE A 292 -9.76 5.74 10.19
CA ILE A 292 -9.58 5.96 8.75
C ILE A 292 -8.10 6.24 8.47
N HIS A 293 -7.51 5.42 7.60
CA HIS A 293 -6.11 5.46 7.21
C HIS A 293 -5.98 5.63 5.70
N TYR A 294 -4.91 6.30 5.26
CA TYR A 294 -4.59 6.39 3.82
C TYR A 294 -4.01 5.08 3.28
N THR A 295 -3.15 4.44 4.07
CA THR A 295 -2.40 3.25 3.65
C THR A 295 -2.58 2.12 4.65
N SER A 296 -2.31 0.90 4.20
CA SER A 296 -2.29 -0.30 5.05
C SER A 296 -1.03 -0.41 5.93
N SER A 297 -0.03 0.45 5.71
CA SER A 297 1.25 0.46 6.46
C SER A 297 1.15 1.14 7.82
N ASP A 298 0.22 2.07 7.98
CA ASP A 298 -0.02 2.78 9.23
C ASP A 298 -1.11 2.05 10.00
N TRP A 299 -0.71 1.18 10.93
CA TRP A 299 -1.64 0.47 11.80
C TRP A 299 -1.46 0.94 13.24
N THR A 300 -2.56 1.07 13.95
CA THR A 300 -2.57 1.31 15.40
C THR A 300 -3.60 0.37 16.01
N LYS A 301 -3.15 -0.56 16.85
CA LYS A 301 -4.07 -1.47 17.56
C LYS A 301 -4.63 -0.74 18.77
N ILE A 302 -5.67 0.06 18.54
CA ILE A 302 -6.30 0.86 19.57
C ILE A 302 -7.57 0.11 20.04
N THR A 303 -7.58 -0.23 21.33
CA THR A 303 -8.76 -0.54 22.17
C THR A 303 -9.30 -1.97 22.31
N LYS A 304 -10.17 -2.09 23.35
CA LYS A 304 -10.98 -3.24 23.78
C LYS A 304 -12.43 -3.21 23.24
N VAL A 305 -12.80 -2.20 22.45
CA VAL A 305 -14.13 -2.06 21.84
C VAL A 305 -14.10 -2.51 20.37
N PRO A 306 -15.24 -2.86 19.74
CA PRO A 306 -15.28 -3.19 18.31
C PRO A 306 -14.92 -1.95 17.49
N VAL A 307 -13.66 -1.84 17.07
CA VAL A 307 -13.15 -0.80 16.18
C VAL A 307 -13.16 -1.32 14.76
N ARG A 308 -13.62 -0.50 13.83
CA ARG A 308 -13.50 -0.76 12.40
C ARG A 308 -12.30 -0.01 11.84
N VAL A 309 -11.59 -0.61 10.91
CA VAL A 309 -10.49 0.03 10.19
C VAL A 309 -10.93 0.23 8.74
N LEU A 310 -10.85 1.47 8.26
CA LEU A 310 -11.08 1.85 6.88
C LEU A 310 -9.76 2.30 6.26
N VAL A 311 -9.39 1.73 5.12
CA VAL A 311 -8.20 2.08 4.35
C VAL A 311 -8.65 2.72 3.04
N LEU A 312 -8.19 3.94 2.76
CA LEU A 312 -8.53 4.66 1.53
C LEU A 312 -7.74 4.17 0.32
N ASP A 313 -6.58 3.54 0.56
CA ASP A 313 -5.60 3.10 -0.44
C ASP A 313 -5.19 4.22 -1.42
N ILE A 314 -4.92 5.40 -0.86
CA ILE A 314 -4.46 6.57 -1.60
C ILE A 314 -3.01 6.85 -1.19
N PRO A 315 -2.08 7.02 -2.15
CA PRO A 315 -0.70 7.39 -1.83
C PRO A 315 -0.65 8.65 -0.97
N ILE A 316 0.23 8.68 0.04
CA ILE A 316 0.37 9.84 0.96
C ILE A 316 0.71 11.14 0.20
N SER A 317 1.38 11.04 -0.96
CA SER A 317 1.64 12.18 -1.85
C SER A 317 0.36 12.87 -2.34
N ASP A 318 -0.70 12.08 -2.50
CA ASP A 318 -1.99 12.49 -3.08
C ASP A 318 -3.03 12.72 -1.97
N ALA A 319 -2.66 12.47 -0.72
CA ALA A 319 -3.51 12.70 0.43
C ALA A 319 -3.90 14.19 0.56
N TYR A 320 -5.11 14.44 1.04
CA TYR A 320 -5.70 15.79 1.01
C TYR A 320 -6.27 16.26 2.35
N SER A 321 -6.21 15.40 3.38
CA SER A 321 -6.76 15.63 4.72
C SER A 321 -5.69 16.04 5.74
N LEU A 322 -6.12 16.59 6.87
CA LEU A 322 -5.24 17.21 7.87
C LEU A 322 -4.21 16.23 8.46
N GLU A 323 -4.63 15.01 8.79
CA GLU A 323 -3.76 13.99 9.38
C GLU A 323 -2.65 13.53 8.43
N SER A 324 -2.78 13.78 7.13
CA SER A 324 -1.72 13.49 6.15
C SER A 324 -0.53 14.45 6.20
N VAL A 325 -0.59 15.48 7.04
CA VAL A 325 0.53 16.43 7.27
C VAL A 325 1.65 15.80 8.09
N SER A 326 1.33 14.86 8.99
CA SER A 326 2.31 14.17 9.84
C SER A 326 2.98 12.99 9.12
N LYS A 327 3.99 12.41 9.77
CA LYS A 327 4.66 11.20 9.26
C LYS A 327 3.73 9.99 9.24
N HIS A 328 2.96 9.83 10.32
CA HIS A 328 1.89 8.87 10.44
C HIS A 328 0.61 9.63 10.82
N GLY A 329 -0.55 9.16 10.41
CA GLY A 329 -1.79 9.85 10.75
C GLY A 329 -3.02 9.00 10.50
N PHE A 330 -4.05 9.21 11.31
CA PHE A 330 -5.36 8.61 11.10
C PHE A 330 -6.46 9.49 11.66
N SER A 331 -7.66 9.33 11.10
CA SER A 331 -8.87 9.95 11.64
C SER A 331 -9.57 9.00 12.61
N ILE A 332 -10.04 9.52 13.74
CA ILE A 332 -11.02 8.85 14.59
C ILE A 332 -12.40 9.38 14.21
N GLU A 333 -13.15 8.55 13.49
CA GLU A 333 -14.52 8.82 13.07
C GLU A 333 -15.49 8.13 14.03
N VAL A 334 -16.46 8.87 14.58
CA VAL A 334 -17.47 8.31 15.48
C VAL A 334 -18.86 8.80 15.11
N GLY A 335 -19.74 7.86 14.74
CA GLY A 335 -21.14 8.11 14.44
C GLY A 335 -22.06 6.97 14.89
N PRO A 336 -23.38 7.16 14.82
CA PRO A 336 -24.05 8.31 14.23
C PRO A 336 -24.21 9.48 15.22
N GLN A 337 -23.87 10.69 14.79
CA GLN A 337 -24.13 11.94 15.51
C GLN A 337 -24.58 13.04 14.54
N PRO A 338 -25.75 13.67 14.76
CA PRO A 338 -26.15 14.85 14.01
C PRO A 338 -25.14 15.99 14.14
N GLN A 339 -24.90 16.70 13.04
CA GLN A 339 -24.05 17.89 13.04
C GLN A 339 -24.62 18.96 13.99
N GLY A 340 -23.75 19.65 14.72
CA GLY A 340 -24.14 20.67 15.71
C GLY A 340 -24.75 20.11 17.00
N VAL A 341 -24.81 18.78 17.17
CA VAL A 341 -25.32 18.12 18.37
C VAL A 341 -24.20 17.40 19.08
N VAL A 342 -24.17 17.50 20.42
CA VAL A 342 -23.29 16.70 21.27
C VAL A 342 -24.12 15.57 21.88
N ARG A 343 -23.70 14.33 21.65
CA ARG A 343 -24.20 13.18 22.42
C ARG A 343 -23.12 12.69 23.37
N ALA A 344 -23.49 12.51 24.64
CA ALA A 344 -22.55 12.11 25.68
C ALA A 344 -21.91 10.73 25.42
N ASP A 345 -22.68 9.78 24.88
CA ASP A 345 -22.17 8.44 24.52
C ASP A 345 -21.12 8.50 23.40
N ILE A 346 -21.39 9.24 22.32
CA ILE A 346 -20.44 9.44 21.20
C ILE A 346 -19.19 10.19 21.66
N TYR A 347 -19.35 11.23 22.49
CA TYR A 347 -18.24 11.95 23.10
C TYR A 347 -17.34 11.01 23.92
N MET A 348 -17.92 10.16 24.77
CA MET A 348 -17.17 9.24 25.61
C MET A 348 -16.41 8.18 24.79
N ILE A 349 -17.02 7.63 23.73
CA ILE A 349 -16.35 6.70 22.81
C ILE A 349 -15.13 7.36 22.17
N MET A 350 -15.29 8.58 21.64
CA MET A 350 -14.19 9.31 21.02
C MET A 350 -13.08 9.62 22.04
N LYS A 351 -13.45 10.08 23.24
CA LYS A 351 -12.49 10.40 24.31
C LYS A 351 -11.70 9.17 24.73
N GLU A 352 -12.37 8.03 24.89
CA GLU A 352 -11.71 6.76 25.23
C GLU A 352 -10.74 6.31 24.12
N ALA A 353 -11.13 6.45 22.84
CA ALA A 353 -10.23 6.14 21.73
C ALA A 353 -8.97 7.03 21.71
N VAL A 354 -9.10 8.32 22.01
CA VAL A 354 -7.95 9.24 22.16
C VAL A 354 -7.06 8.82 23.33
N ASP A 355 -7.63 8.52 24.49
CA ASP A 355 -6.87 8.12 25.68
C ASP A 355 -6.10 6.81 25.44
N LEU A 356 -6.73 5.84 24.77
CA LEU A 356 -6.10 4.57 24.42
C LEU A 356 -5.01 4.75 23.35
N THR A 357 -5.14 5.73 22.45
CA THR A 357 -4.08 6.11 21.51
C THR A 357 -2.85 6.64 22.27
N ILE A 358 -3.05 7.56 23.21
CA ILE A 358 -1.98 8.15 24.03
C ILE A 358 -1.29 7.07 24.87
N ASP A 359 -2.06 6.18 25.50
CA ASP A 359 -1.55 5.05 26.28
C ASP A 359 -0.78 4.05 25.42
N TRP A 360 -1.26 3.75 24.21
CA TRP A 360 -0.56 2.88 23.25
C TRP A 360 0.82 3.47 22.89
N ILE A 361 0.89 4.76 22.57
CA ILE A 361 2.16 5.44 22.23
C ILE A 361 3.11 5.43 23.42
N HIS A 362 2.61 5.72 24.63
CA HIS A 362 3.42 5.68 25.85
C HIS A 362 4.06 4.30 26.06
N LYS A 363 3.25 3.23 25.95
CA LYS A 363 3.72 1.84 26.05
C LYS A 363 4.71 1.49 24.95
N PHE A 364 4.42 1.88 23.71
CA PHE A 364 5.31 1.67 22.57
C PHE A 364 6.68 2.32 22.81
N ASN A 365 6.69 3.60 23.17
CA ASN A 365 7.93 4.35 23.46
C ASN A 365 8.68 3.79 24.69
N SER A 366 8.01 3.14 25.63
CA SER A 366 8.66 2.48 26.78
C SER A 366 9.41 1.19 26.42
N GLY A 367 9.33 0.73 25.16
CA GLY A 367 9.93 -0.53 24.72
C GLY A 367 9.03 -1.74 24.84
N THR A 368 7.73 -1.54 25.10
CA THR A 368 6.75 -2.63 25.08
C THR A 368 6.70 -3.24 23.68
N VAL A 369 6.77 -4.57 23.62
CA VAL A 369 6.56 -5.31 22.39
C VAL A 369 5.06 -5.48 22.19
N PHE A 370 4.53 -5.01 21.07
CA PHE A 370 3.15 -5.31 20.70
C PHE A 370 3.15 -6.51 19.78
N GLU A 371 2.43 -7.54 20.19
CA GLU A 371 2.15 -8.67 19.32
C GLU A 371 1.33 -8.20 18.12
N GLY A 372 1.72 -8.70 16.95
CA GLY A 372 1.00 -8.51 15.71
C GLY A 372 -0.31 -9.29 15.69
N GLY A 373 -0.83 -9.49 14.48
CA GLY A 373 -2.02 -10.32 14.24
C GLY A 373 -2.90 -9.72 13.16
N ASP A 374 -3.96 -10.46 12.84
CA ASP A 374 -4.86 -10.07 11.76
C ASP A 374 -5.95 -9.13 12.27
N VAL A 375 -6.13 -8.03 11.53
CA VAL A 375 -7.15 -7.02 11.77
C VAL A 375 -8.08 -6.99 10.57
N GLU A 376 -9.38 -7.11 10.83
CA GLU A 376 -10.39 -6.91 9.81
C GLU A 376 -10.46 -5.44 9.43
N ALA A 377 -10.34 -5.14 8.13
CA ALA A 377 -10.42 -3.80 7.59
C ALA A 377 -11.31 -3.75 6.34
N PHE A 378 -11.65 -2.53 5.94
CA PHE A 378 -12.39 -2.24 4.72
C PHE A 378 -11.56 -1.34 3.83
N GLU A 379 -11.32 -1.76 2.60
CA GLU A 379 -10.64 -0.97 1.59
C GLU A 379 -11.68 -0.21 0.77
N PHE A 380 -11.51 1.10 0.62
CA PHE A 380 -12.36 1.93 -0.22
C PHE A 380 -12.22 1.54 -1.70
N ILE A 381 -13.34 1.36 -2.39
CA ILE A 381 -13.36 1.05 -3.84
C ILE A 381 -13.92 2.21 -4.65
N LYS A 382 -15.10 2.74 -4.25
CA LYS A 382 -15.77 3.81 -4.99
C LYS A 382 -16.87 4.48 -4.18
N SER A 383 -17.34 5.61 -4.70
CA SER A 383 -18.52 6.32 -4.22
C SER A 383 -19.74 6.04 -5.10
N VAL A 384 -20.93 6.08 -4.50
CA VAL A 384 -22.22 6.00 -5.20
C VAL A 384 -22.98 7.30 -4.93
N ASP A 385 -23.39 8.04 -5.97
CA ASP A 385 -24.24 9.23 -5.85
C ASP A 385 -25.71 8.84 -5.63
N TYR A 386 -26.50 9.79 -5.15
CA TYR A 386 -27.95 9.71 -5.15
C TYR A 386 -28.50 9.67 -6.58
N PRO A 387 -29.62 8.97 -6.82
CA PRO A 387 -30.45 9.20 -8.00
C PRO A 387 -30.88 10.66 -8.04
N ARG A 388 -30.60 11.31 -9.18
CA ARG A 388 -30.89 12.71 -9.43
C ARG A 388 -31.60 12.88 -10.75
N ASP A 389 -32.42 13.92 -10.79
CA ASP A 389 -33.01 14.38 -12.04
C ASP A 389 -31.90 14.85 -13.00
N PRO A 390 -31.89 14.40 -14.27
CA PRO A 390 -30.81 14.72 -15.21
C PRO A 390 -30.66 16.21 -15.52
N GLU A 391 -31.75 16.98 -15.48
CA GLU A 391 -31.77 18.40 -15.86
C GLU A 391 -31.52 19.31 -14.65
N THR A 392 -32.28 19.09 -13.57
CA THR A 392 -32.27 19.96 -12.39
C THR A 392 -31.23 19.54 -11.35
N ARG A 393 -30.66 18.32 -11.46
CA ARG A 393 -29.73 17.71 -10.49
C ARG A 393 -30.31 17.53 -9.08
N THR A 394 -31.61 17.76 -8.91
CA THR A 394 -32.34 17.54 -7.66
C THR A 394 -32.41 16.05 -7.35
N LEU A 395 -32.42 15.69 -6.06
CA LEU A 395 -32.54 14.30 -5.64
C LEU A 395 -33.93 13.79 -6.02
N THR A 396 -33.99 12.57 -6.55
CA THR A 396 -35.26 11.89 -6.91
C THR A 396 -35.55 10.68 -6.03
N ALA A 397 -34.60 10.32 -5.15
CA ALA A 397 -34.71 9.20 -4.23
C ALA A 397 -33.93 9.47 -2.93
N ALA A 398 -34.37 8.81 -1.85
CA ALA A 398 -33.63 8.72 -0.60
C ALA A 398 -32.96 7.34 -0.46
N ILE A 399 -32.03 7.20 0.49
CA ILE A 399 -31.51 5.88 0.89
C ILE A 399 -32.69 4.97 1.27
N HIS A 400 -32.68 3.74 0.75
CA HIS A 400 -33.75 2.79 1.02
C HIS A 400 -33.75 2.41 2.51
N PRO A 401 -34.92 2.29 3.18
CA PRO A 401 -34.99 1.97 4.62
C PRO A 401 -34.29 0.67 5.04
N GLN A 402 -34.12 -0.28 4.12
CA GLN A 402 -33.39 -1.53 4.38
C GLN A 402 -31.85 -1.39 4.29
N LEU A 403 -31.35 -0.31 3.68
CA LEU A 403 -29.92 0.04 3.61
C LEU A 403 -29.53 1.07 4.67
N GLN A 404 -30.45 1.97 5.05
CA GLN A 404 -30.22 2.99 6.07
C GLN A 404 -29.64 2.36 7.35
N ASP A 405 -28.62 3.01 7.90
CA ASP A 405 -27.91 2.62 9.12
C ASP A 405 -27.22 1.24 9.07
N ARG A 406 -27.03 0.66 7.87
CA ARG A 406 -26.36 -0.64 7.68
C ARG A 406 -24.91 -0.51 7.20
N ASP A 407 -24.20 0.50 7.69
CA ASP A 407 -22.77 0.65 7.44
C ASP A 407 -22.03 -0.65 7.77
N PHE A 408 -21.08 -1.01 6.90
CA PHE A 408 -20.26 -2.22 6.95
C PHE A 408 -21.02 -3.55 6.86
N CYS A 409 -22.33 -3.56 6.56
CA CYS A 409 -23.07 -4.78 6.28
C CYS A 409 -22.86 -5.23 4.83
N LEU A 410 -22.92 -6.55 4.56
CA LEU A 410 -22.73 -7.07 3.21
C LEU A 410 -23.89 -6.68 2.29
N LEU A 411 -23.59 -6.00 1.18
CA LEU A 411 -24.52 -5.60 0.13
C LEU A 411 -24.34 -6.52 -1.10
N LYS A 412 -25.43 -7.17 -1.52
CA LYS A 412 -25.44 -8.17 -2.60
C LYS A 412 -26.34 -7.75 -3.76
N GLN A 413 -26.10 -8.38 -4.92
CA GLN A 413 -26.92 -8.14 -6.10
C GLN A 413 -28.41 -8.34 -5.81
N GLY A 414 -29.22 -7.35 -6.16
CA GLY A 414 -30.67 -7.35 -5.92
C GLY A 414 -31.10 -6.68 -4.61
N ASP A 415 -30.18 -6.39 -3.69
CA ASP A 415 -30.48 -5.65 -2.46
C ASP A 415 -30.92 -4.21 -2.77
N PRO A 416 -31.85 -3.64 -2.00
CA PRO A 416 -32.38 -2.30 -2.27
C PRO A 416 -31.42 -1.20 -1.81
N LEU A 417 -31.15 -0.23 -2.68
CA LEU A 417 -30.25 0.90 -2.42
C LEU A 417 -31.01 2.19 -2.13
N PHE A 418 -31.94 2.53 -3.01
CA PHE A 418 -32.68 3.78 -2.96
C PHE A 418 -34.18 3.53 -3.09
N LEU A 419 -34.96 4.40 -2.47
CA LEU A 419 -36.41 4.48 -2.65
C LEU A 419 -36.72 5.82 -3.32
N SER A 420 -37.20 5.79 -4.56
CA SER A 420 -37.61 7.01 -5.25
C SER A 420 -38.80 7.66 -4.55
N PHE A 421 -38.96 8.96 -4.72
CA PHE A 421 -40.13 9.67 -4.18
C PHE A 421 -41.44 9.26 -4.88
N SER A 422 -41.37 8.58 -6.03
CA SER A 422 -42.51 7.92 -6.68
C SER A 422 -42.81 6.52 -6.12
N GLY A 423 -41.99 6.00 -5.21
CA GLY A 423 -42.18 4.69 -4.56
C GLY A 423 -41.45 3.51 -5.21
N GLU A 424 -40.59 3.75 -6.20
CA GLU A 424 -39.83 2.72 -6.90
C GLU A 424 -38.50 2.41 -6.18
N THR A 425 -38.17 1.12 -6.10
CA THR A 425 -36.91 0.67 -5.49
C THR A 425 -35.80 0.54 -6.53
N VAL A 426 -34.72 1.28 -6.34
CA VAL A 426 -33.46 1.06 -7.08
C VAL A 426 -32.64 0.01 -6.34
N LYS A 427 -32.23 -1.05 -7.04
CA LYS A 427 -31.48 -2.19 -6.47
C LYS A 427 -30.02 -2.15 -6.88
N TYR A 428 -29.16 -2.75 -6.06
CA TYR A 428 -27.75 -2.98 -6.36
C TYR A 428 -27.62 -3.98 -7.51
N LYS A 429 -26.92 -3.59 -8.57
CA LYS A 429 -26.85 -4.37 -9.83
C LYS A 429 -25.57 -5.15 -9.99
N GLU A 430 -24.53 -4.81 -9.25
CA GLU A 430 -23.21 -5.39 -9.44
C GLU A 430 -23.14 -6.81 -8.89
N LYS A 431 -22.34 -7.66 -9.54
CA LYS A 431 -22.18 -9.06 -9.15
C LYS A 431 -21.31 -9.21 -7.90
N GLU A 432 -20.29 -8.36 -7.77
CA GLU A 432 -19.38 -8.40 -6.64
C GLU A 432 -20.08 -7.84 -5.39
N PRO A 433 -20.14 -8.60 -4.29
CA PRO A 433 -20.70 -8.11 -3.04
C PRO A 433 -19.69 -7.19 -2.35
N LEU A 434 -20.16 -6.03 -1.90
CA LEU A 434 -19.34 -4.98 -1.27
C LEU A 434 -19.97 -4.57 0.06
N HIS A 435 -19.29 -3.72 0.83
CA HIS A 435 -19.77 -3.20 2.10
C HIS A 435 -19.95 -1.68 1.97
N PRO A 436 -21.17 -1.14 2.17
CA PRO A 436 -21.41 0.29 2.15
C PRO A 436 -20.98 0.93 3.46
N PHE A 437 -20.46 2.16 3.42
CA PHE A 437 -20.14 2.95 4.62
C PHE A 437 -20.25 4.45 4.31
N PHE A 438 -20.31 5.29 5.35
CA PHE A 438 -20.78 6.67 5.26
C PHE A 438 -22.18 6.76 4.63
N ILE A 439 -23.07 5.83 5.00
CA ILE A 439 -24.43 5.79 4.46
C ILE A 439 -25.20 7.00 4.94
N ASN A 440 -25.66 7.81 3.98
CA ASN A 440 -26.48 8.99 4.22
C ASN A 440 -25.75 10.12 4.99
N GLU A 441 -24.43 10.28 4.78
CA GLU A 441 -23.69 11.37 5.41
C GLU A 441 -24.20 12.75 4.95
N ALA A 442 -24.67 13.57 5.88
CA ALA A 442 -25.22 14.90 5.60
C ALA A 442 -24.25 15.81 4.83
N ALA A 443 -22.95 15.80 5.17
CA ALA A 443 -21.93 16.59 4.49
C ALA A 443 -21.65 16.15 3.04
N TYR A 444 -22.13 14.98 2.63
CA TYR A 444 -21.80 14.36 1.34
C TYR A 444 -22.86 14.60 0.25
N TYR A 445 -24.01 15.17 0.63
CA TYR A 445 -25.08 15.55 -0.31
C TYR A 445 -24.59 16.53 -1.39
N GLU A 446 -23.79 17.54 -1.02
CA GLU A 446 -23.18 18.50 -1.95
C GLU A 446 -22.10 17.86 -2.83
N LYS A 447 -21.49 16.77 -2.34
CA LYS A 447 -20.36 16.08 -2.99
C LYS A 447 -20.83 15.03 -3.99
N GLY A 448 -22.14 14.82 -4.12
CA GLY A 448 -22.70 13.78 -4.96
C GLY A 448 -22.36 12.38 -4.45
N ILE A 449 -22.39 12.17 -3.12
CA ILE A 449 -22.05 10.90 -2.50
C ILE A 449 -23.18 10.53 -1.52
N ALA A 450 -23.84 9.41 -1.79
CA ALA A 450 -24.84 8.82 -0.92
C ALA A 450 -24.23 7.84 0.08
N PHE A 451 -23.23 7.07 -0.37
CA PHE A 451 -22.39 6.20 0.42
C PHE A 451 -21.13 5.84 -0.38
N HIS A 452 -20.13 5.31 0.31
CA HIS A 452 -18.99 4.64 -0.30
C HIS A 452 -19.18 3.13 -0.27
N LEU A 453 -18.49 2.42 -1.15
CA LEU A 453 -18.44 0.96 -1.20
C LEU A 453 -16.99 0.51 -0.99
N GLY A 454 -16.82 -0.54 -0.19
CA GLY A 454 -15.52 -1.12 0.09
C GLY A 454 -15.49 -2.64 0.09
N LYS A 455 -14.28 -3.20 -0.05
CA LYS A 455 -14.02 -4.63 0.12
C LYS A 455 -13.56 -4.89 1.53
N LYS A 456 -14.10 -5.95 2.13
CA LYS A 456 -13.59 -6.44 3.41
C LYS A 456 -12.29 -7.19 3.15
N MET A 457 -11.26 -6.86 3.90
CA MET A 457 -9.92 -7.45 3.81
C MET A 457 -9.39 -7.79 5.20
N MET A 458 -8.35 -8.62 5.26
CA MET A 458 -7.59 -8.87 6.47
C MET A 458 -6.23 -8.19 6.33
N LEU A 459 -5.92 -7.28 7.25
CA LEU A 459 -4.61 -6.68 7.39
C LEU A 459 -3.79 -7.47 8.40
N THR A 460 -2.64 -7.98 8.00
CA THR A 460 -1.71 -8.63 8.92
C THR A 460 -0.77 -7.57 9.49
N VAL A 461 -0.97 -7.27 10.78
CA VAL A 461 -0.12 -6.35 11.52
C VAL A 461 1.11 -7.11 12.01
N PRO A 462 2.35 -6.66 11.71
CA PRO A 462 3.54 -7.33 12.21
C PRO A 462 3.69 -7.12 13.73
N LYS A 463 4.47 -7.98 14.35
CA LYS A 463 4.95 -7.76 15.72
C LYS A 463 5.88 -6.56 15.73
N VAL A 464 5.71 -5.64 16.69
CA VAL A 464 6.49 -4.39 16.71
C VAL A 464 7.11 -4.04 18.05
N GLN A 465 8.17 -3.25 18.00
CA GLN A 465 8.79 -2.62 19.16
C GLN A 465 9.44 -1.30 18.73
N VAL A 466 9.60 -0.38 19.68
CA VAL A 466 10.39 0.83 19.44
C VAL A 466 11.86 0.47 19.20
N GLN A 467 12.49 1.11 18.23
CA GLN A 467 13.93 1.07 18.05
C GLN A 467 14.58 1.78 19.25
N LYS A 468 15.41 1.05 20.00
CA LYS A 468 16.25 1.64 21.04
C LYS A 468 17.49 2.23 20.37
N ASP A 469 17.82 3.47 20.72
CA ASP A 469 19.06 4.14 20.28
C ASP A 469 20.31 3.42 20.77
#